data_AF-A0A6F8PVP5-F1
#
_entry.id   AF-A0A6F8PVP5-F1
#
_cell.length_a   1.000
_cell.length_b   1.000
_cell.length_c   1.000
_cell.angle_alpha   90.00
_cell.angle_beta   90.00
_cell.angle_gamma   90.00
#
_symmetry.space_group_name_H-M   'P 1'
#
loop_
_entity.id
_entity.type
_entity.pdbx_description
1 polymer ?
#
loop_
_entity_poly.entity_id
_entity_poly.type
_entity_poly.pdbx_seq_one_letter_code
_entity_poly.pdbx_strand_id
1 'polypeptide(L)'
;MARWFVKDSAKETIQLHQSQTEFSWHGYQKQVIRPSGSQKKDKFTTYQVANQELLYLEKNLKFTWSPGLFDSTSIVYAIQWYAKQHRDLNQAKLQLHVGKKQYPLHFSEQYQAAMVQLGYGRSAAEKFRFGNQRYEIDLWLLPQVEYFPGKVRIYDREEKQTLLLTLQKLPKFN
;
A
#
# COMPACT_ATOMS: atom_id res chain seq x y z
N MET A 1 6.80 36.77 -3.09
CA MET A 1 6.57 35.80 -2.00
C MET A 1 6.80 34.39 -2.53
N ALA A 2 8.01 33.85 -2.35
CA ALA A 2 8.34 32.49 -2.78
C ALA A 2 8.15 31.53 -1.59
N ARG A 3 7.09 30.71 -1.62
CA ARG A 3 6.87 29.63 -0.65
C ARG A 3 8.01 28.63 -0.80
N TRP A 4 8.78 28.46 0.27
CA TRP A 4 9.92 27.55 0.32
C TRP A 4 9.47 26.13 -0.02
N PHE A 5 10.14 25.51 -1.00
CA PHE A 5 10.09 24.07 -1.21
C PHE A 5 10.74 23.39 0.01
N VAL A 6 9.94 23.05 1.01
CA VAL A 6 10.40 22.19 2.11
C VAL A 6 10.62 20.80 1.50
N LYS A 7 11.88 20.41 1.33
CA LYS A 7 12.25 19.04 0.96
C LYS A 7 12.04 18.14 2.20
N ASP A 8 10.79 17.83 2.50
CA ASP A 8 10.47 16.73 3.41
C ASP A 8 10.95 15.44 2.74
N SER A 9 11.75 14.65 3.44
CA SER A 9 12.10 13.30 3.01
C SER A 9 11.54 12.29 4.00
N ALA A 10 11.22 11.10 3.49
CA ALA A 10 10.77 10.00 4.32
C ALA A 10 11.55 8.73 3.95
N LYS A 11 11.95 7.99 4.97
CA LYS A 11 12.46 6.62 4.82
C LYS A 11 11.42 5.68 5.41
N GLU A 12 11.02 4.68 4.63
CA GLU A 12 10.03 3.68 5.03
C GLU A 12 10.65 2.29 4.95
N THR A 13 10.31 1.43 5.90
CA THR A 13 10.74 0.03 5.95
C THR A 13 9.54 -0.81 6.36
N ILE A 14 9.27 -1.87 5.58
CA ILE A 14 8.13 -2.77 5.78
C ILE A 14 8.70 -4.16 6.01
N GLN A 15 8.17 -4.87 7.00
CA GLN A 15 8.49 -6.26 7.28
C GLN A 15 7.34 -7.15 6.84
N LEU A 16 7.63 -8.04 5.90
CA LEU A 16 6.68 -8.97 5.30
C LEU A 16 7.20 -10.39 5.47
N HIS A 17 6.29 -11.33 5.68
CA HIS A 17 6.56 -12.75 5.53
C HIS A 17 5.77 -13.25 4.33
N GLN A 18 6.46 -13.99 3.45
CA GLN A 18 5.87 -14.56 2.25
C GLN A 18 6.36 -16.00 2.08
N SER A 19 5.40 -16.89 1.86
CA SER A 19 5.62 -18.28 1.47
C SER A 19 4.70 -18.63 0.28
N GLN A 20 4.65 -19.92 -0.08
CA GLN A 20 3.70 -20.40 -1.08
C GLN A 20 2.25 -20.39 -0.57
N THR A 21 2.05 -20.46 0.75
CA THR A 21 0.73 -20.63 1.36
C THR A 21 0.27 -19.42 2.17
N GLU A 22 1.18 -18.50 2.49
CA GLU A 22 0.93 -17.36 3.36
C GLU A 22 1.62 -16.08 2.86
N PHE A 23 0.94 -14.95 3.07
CA PHE A 23 1.51 -13.62 2.98
C PHE A 23 0.99 -12.78 4.15
N SER A 24 1.89 -12.27 4.99
CA SER A 24 1.52 -11.56 6.22
C SER A 24 2.41 -10.34 6.46
N TRP A 25 1.82 -9.32 7.09
CA TRP A 25 2.52 -8.12 7.53
C TRP A 25 2.94 -8.24 8.99
N HIS A 26 4.21 -7.93 9.26
CA HIS A 26 4.82 -8.07 10.60
C HIS A 26 5.24 -6.72 11.21
N GLY A 27 5.45 -5.70 10.39
CA GLY A 27 5.85 -4.40 10.91
C GLY A 27 6.08 -3.33 9.86
N TYR A 28 6.11 -2.10 10.32
CA TYR A 28 6.34 -0.90 9.53
C TYR A 28 7.11 0.12 10.34
N GLN A 29 8.07 0.78 9.72
CA GLN A 29 8.76 1.92 10.30
C GLN A 29 8.86 3.04 9.26
N LYS A 30 8.42 4.24 9.64
CA LYS A 30 8.61 5.47 8.86
C LYS A 30 9.37 6.50 9.68
N GLN A 31 10.41 7.06 9.09
CA GLN A 31 11.10 8.25 9.59
C GLN A 31 10.85 9.39 8.62
N VAL A 32 10.17 10.44 9.07
CA VAL A 32 10.01 11.70 8.32
C VAL A 32 11.06 12.68 8.82
N ILE A 33 11.88 13.19 7.92
CA ILE A 33 12.94 14.16 8.19
C ILE A 33 12.46 15.50 7.65
N ARG A 34 12.20 16.45 8.55
CA ARG A 34 11.80 17.81 8.18
C ARG A 34 12.92 18.81 8.45
N PRO A 35 13.40 19.53 7.43
CA PRO A 35 14.29 20.66 7.65
C PRO A 35 13.50 21.83 8.27
N SER A 36 13.83 22.22 9.49
CA SER A 36 13.22 23.36 10.20
C SER A 36 14.31 24.29 10.74
N GLY A 37 14.78 25.24 9.91
CA GLY A 37 15.85 26.15 10.32
C GLY A 37 17.14 25.39 10.68
N SER A 38 17.68 25.62 11.88
CA SER A 38 18.88 24.96 12.41
C SER A 38 18.64 23.59 13.06
N GLN A 39 17.39 23.13 13.20
CA GLN A 39 17.07 21.86 13.86
C GLN A 39 16.36 20.89 12.90
N LYS A 40 16.86 19.65 12.85
CA LYS A 40 16.16 18.54 12.20
C LYS A 40 15.08 18.02 13.15
N LYS A 41 13.83 17.99 12.70
CA LYS A 41 12.77 17.28 13.42
C LYS A 41 12.56 15.94 12.75
N ASP A 42 12.91 14.88 13.47
CA ASP A 42 12.65 13.51 13.07
C ASP A 42 11.34 13.05 13.71
N LYS A 43 10.40 12.60 12.87
CA LYS A 43 9.17 11.97 13.34
C LYS A 43 9.17 10.50 12.94
N PHE A 44 9.05 9.64 13.95
CA PHE A 44 8.94 8.20 13.76
C PHE A 44 7.48 7.75 13.80
N THR A 45 7.19 6.68 13.07
CA THR A 45 5.95 5.93 13.16
C THR A 45 6.31 4.46 13.00
N THR A 46 6.14 3.70 14.07
CA THR A 46 6.52 2.31 14.15
C THR A 46 5.32 1.46 14.54
N TYR A 47 4.97 0.53 13.65
CA TYR A 47 4.00 -0.52 13.92
C TYR A 47 4.72 -1.86 14.00
N GLN A 48 4.38 -2.66 15.01
CA GLN A 48 4.93 -4.00 15.20
C GLN A 48 3.83 -4.97 15.57
N VAL A 49 3.85 -6.16 14.95
CA VAL A 49 2.98 -7.26 15.33
C VAL A 49 3.63 -8.05 16.45
N ALA A 50 2.93 -8.20 17.57
CA ALA A 50 3.35 -9.03 18.70
C ALA A 50 2.11 -9.59 19.41
N ASN A 51 2.11 -10.87 19.75
CA ASN A 51 1.01 -11.53 20.50
C ASN A 51 -0.39 -11.30 19.91
N GLN A 52 -0.53 -11.34 18.57
CA GLN A 52 -1.79 -11.05 17.85
C GLN A 52 -2.34 -9.63 18.08
N GLU A 53 -1.47 -8.70 18.47
CA GLU A 53 -1.76 -7.27 18.56
C GLU A 53 -0.87 -6.51 17.57
N LEU A 54 -1.41 -5.42 17.02
CA LEU A 54 -0.62 -4.42 16.33
C LEU A 54 -0.30 -3.28 17.30
N LEU A 55 0.99 -3.12 17.60
CA LEU A 55 1.48 -2.11 18.53
C LEU A 55 1.90 -0.87 17.76
N TYR A 56 1.43 0.31 18.18
CA TYR A 56 1.96 1.60 17.75
C TYR A 56 2.86 2.17 18.85
N LEU A 57 4.17 2.01 18.67
CA LEU A 57 5.15 2.20 19.73
C LEU A 57 5.21 3.65 20.23
N GLU A 58 5.20 4.64 19.34
CA GLU A 58 5.37 6.04 19.72
C GLU A 58 4.17 6.62 20.48
N LYS A 59 3.00 5.99 20.40
CA LYS A 59 1.80 6.41 21.15
C LYS A 59 1.34 5.41 22.19
N ASN A 60 2.05 4.30 22.35
CA ASN A 60 1.67 3.19 23.22
C ASN A 60 0.20 2.76 22.99
N LEU A 61 -0.21 2.66 21.72
CA LEU A 61 -1.55 2.21 21.33
C LEU A 61 -1.49 0.78 20.83
N LYS A 62 -2.59 0.07 21.03
CA LYS A 62 -2.77 -1.31 20.58
C LYS A 62 -4.01 -1.40 19.70
N PHE A 63 -3.91 -2.20 18.66
CA PHE A 63 -5.02 -2.52 17.78
C PHE A 63 -5.10 -4.03 17.61
N THR A 64 -6.29 -4.54 17.32
CA THR A 64 -6.48 -5.94 16.95
C THR A 64 -5.68 -6.23 15.68
N TRP A 65 -4.84 -7.27 15.71
CA TRP A 65 -4.19 -7.76 14.49
C TRP A 65 -5.04 -8.86 13.86
N SER A 66 -4.98 -8.95 12.53
CA SER A 66 -5.53 -10.08 11.79
C SER A 66 -4.60 -10.43 10.62
N PRO A 67 -4.62 -11.69 10.13
CA PRO A 67 -3.79 -12.09 9.00
C PRO A 67 -4.02 -11.27 7.71
N GLY A 68 -5.22 -10.70 7.55
CA GLY A 68 -5.58 -9.84 6.42
C GLY A 68 -5.21 -8.37 6.59
N LEU A 69 -4.56 -7.97 7.69
CA LEU A 69 -4.26 -6.57 7.99
C LEU A 69 -2.95 -6.13 7.35
N PHE A 70 -2.99 -5.04 6.58
CA PHE A 70 -1.83 -4.47 5.89
C PHE A 70 -1.82 -2.94 5.98
N ASP A 71 -0.63 -2.34 5.86
CA ASP A 71 -0.48 -0.91 5.62
C ASP A 71 -0.73 -0.57 4.13
N SER A 72 -0.73 0.73 3.80
CA SER A 72 -1.03 1.23 2.45
C SER A 72 -0.07 0.75 1.35
N THR A 73 1.15 0.41 1.72
CA THR A 73 2.17 -0.06 0.77
C THR A 73 2.15 -1.59 0.72
N SER A 74 2.12 -2.27 1.86
CA SER A 74 2.12 -3.73 1.92
C SER A 74 0.85 -4.37 1.34
N ILE A 75 -0.29 -3.70 1.40
CA ILE A 75 -1.54 -4.21 0.83
C ILE A 75 -1.45 -4.48 -0.68
N VAL A 76 -0.68 -3.67 -1.41
CA VAL A 76 -0.52 -3.84 -2.86
C VAL A 76 0.22 -5.16 -3.16
N TYR A 77 1.22 -5.49 -2.35
CA TYR A 77 1.96 -6.75 -2.46
C TYR A 77 1.13 -7.95 -2.00
N ALA A 78 0.27 -7.78 -0.99
CA ALA A 78 -0.70 -8.81 -0.63
C ALA A 78 -1.62 -9.12 -1.82
N ILE A 79 -2.20 -8.09 -2.44
CA ILE A 79 -3.06 -8.26 -3.61
C ILE A 79 -2.31 -8.93 -4.76
N GLN A 80 -1.06 -8.54 -5.03
CA GLN A 80 -0.20 -9.23 -5.99
C GLN A 80 -0.07 -10.72 -5.67
N TRP A 81 0.25 -11.07 -4.42
CA TRP A 81 0.45 -12.45 -4.00
C TRP A 81 -0.83 -13.30 -4.17
N TYR A 82 -1.99 -12.74 -3.83
CA TYR A 82 -3.29 -13.39 -4.07
C TYR A 82 -3.62 -13.49 -5.58
N ALA A 83 -3.30 -12.44 -6.36
CA ALA A 83 -3.51 -12.41 -7.80
C ALA A 83 -2.73 -13.51 -8.52
N LYS A 84 -1.46 -13.73 -8.16
CA LYS A 84 -0.61 -14.81 -8.68
C LYS A 84 -1.19 -16.21 -8.46
N GLN A 85 -2.06 -16.37 -7.46
CA GLN A 85 -2.71 -17.63 -7.13
C GLN A 85 -4.16 -17.72 -7.63
N HIS A 86 -4.63 -16.71 -8.38
CA HIS A 86 -6.00 -16.62 -8.88
C HIS A 86 -7.07 -16.82 -7.79
N ARG A 87 -6.81 -16.32 -6.58
CA ARG A 87 -7.74 -16.42 -5.44
C ARG A 87 -8.71 -15.24 -5.43
N ASP A 88 -9.97 -15.48 -5.08
CA ASP A 88 -10.94 -14.40 -4.83
C ASP A 88 -10.48 -13.55 -3.63
N LEU A 89 -10.17 -12.28 -3.89
CA LEU A 89 -9.67 -11.34 -2.89
C LEU A 89 -10.73 -10.94 -1.85
N ASN A 90 -12.02 -11.12 -2.14
CA ASN A 90 -13.08 -10.90 -1.14
C ASN A 90 -13.06 -11.98 -0.06
N GLN A 91 -12.58 -13.19 -0.37
CA GLN A 91 -12.43 -14.28 0.62
C GLN A 91 -11.21 -14.08 1.52
N ALA A 92 -10.20 -13.34 1.05
CA ALA A 92 -8.98 -13.03 1.81
C ALA A 92 -9.21 -12.06 2.98
N LYS A 93 -10.40 -11.43 3.08
CA LYS A 93 -10.78 -10.50 4.17
C LYS A 93 -9.72 -9.43 4.43
N LEU A 94 -9.18 -8.85 3.36
CA LEU A 94 -8.12 -7.86 3.46
C LEU A 94 -8.61 -6.59 4.16
N GLN A 95 -7.74 -6.00 4.98
CA GLN A 95 -7.99 -4.80 5.74
C GLN A 95 -6.81 -3.83 5.61
N LEU A 96 -7.12 -2.55 5.41
CA LEU A 96 -6.15 -1.47 5.35
C LEU A 96 -6.04 -0.78 6.71
N HIS A 97 -4.84 -0.74 7.27
CA HIS A 97 -4.50 0.04 8.45
C HIS A 97 -4.04 1.46 8.05
N VAL A 98 -4.77 2.49 8.49
CA VAL A 98 -4.40 3.90 8.29
C VAL A 98 -4.50 4.66 9.61
N GLY A 99 -3.35 5.02 10.16
CA GLY A 99 -3.27 5.77 11.41
C GLY A 99 -3.87 5.00 12.58
N LYS A 100 -5.06 5.40 13.06
CA LYS A 100 -5.74 4.74 14.18
C LYS A 100 -6.94 3.88 13.76
N LYS A 101 -7.13 3.68 12.45
CA LYS A 101 -8.31 3.01 11.91
C LYS A 101 -7.90 1.82 11.05
N GLN A 102 -8.75 0.81 11.03
CA GLN A 102 -8.65 -0.35 10.17
C GLN A 102 -9.91 -0.39 9.30
N TYR A 103 -9.72 -0.55 8.00
CA TYR A 103 -10.81 -0.53 7.05
C TYR A 103 -10.85 -1.83 6.28
N PRO A 104 -11.94 -2.62 6.36
CA PRO A 104 -12.10 -3.74 5.46
C PRO A 104 -12.13 -3.25 4.02
N LEU A 105 -11.49 -4.01 3.14
CA LEU A 105 -11.50 -3.76 1.71
C LEU A 105 -12.54 -4.66 1.06
N HIS A 106 -13.34 -4.06 0.18
CA HIS A 106 -14.28 -4.77 -0.66
C HIS A 106 -13.89 -4.57 -2.12
N PHE A 107 -13.75 -5.68 -2.84
CA PHE A 107 -13.40 -5.66 -4.26
C PHE A 107 -14.68 -5.71 -5.09
N SER A 108 -14.93 -4.63 -5.84
CA SER A 108 -16.05 -4.54 -6.79
C SER A 108 -15.68 -5.04 -8.19
N GLU A 109 -14.40 -4.98 -8.55
CA GLU A 109 -13.87 -5.56 -9.78
C GLU A 109 -12.58 -6.32 -9.44
N GLN A 110 -12.43 -7.52 -9.99
CA GLN A 110 -11.21 -8.31 -9.90
C GLN A 110 -10.88 -8.89 -11.28
N TYR A 111 -9.58 -9.06 -11.57
CA TYR A 111 -9.08 -9.72 -12.78
C TYR A 111 -9.65 -9.16 -14.09
N GLN A 112 -9.97 -7.86 -14.14
CA GLN A 112 -10.54 -7.25 -15.35
C GLN A 112 -9.43 -6.98 -16.36
N ALA A 113 -9.44 -7.67 -17.50
CA ALA A 113 -8.50 -7.43 -18.57
C ALA A 113 -8.55 -5.95 -19.01
N ALA A 114 -7.39 -5.31 -19.06
CA ALA A 114 -7.28 -3.89 -19.35
C ALA A 114 -5.96 -3.57 -20.09
N MET A 115 -5.96 -2.46 -20.80
CA MET A 115 -4.73 -1.82 -21.28
C MET A 115 -4.41 -0.63 -20.37
N VAL A 116 -3.19 -0.58 -19.85
CA VAL A 116 -2.73 0.50 -18.96
C VAL A 116 -1.62 1.31 -19.61
N GLN A 117 -1.72 2.63 -19.52
CA GLN A 117 -0.65 3.54 -19.90
C GLN A 117 0.35 3.68 -18.75
N LEU A 118 1.61 3.35 -19.01
CA LEU A 118 2.75 3.45 -18.11
C LEU A 118 3.75 4.49 -18.63
N GLY A 119 4.79 4.79 -17.84
CA GLY A 119 5.81 5.77 -18.22
C GLY A 119 6.63 5.38 -19.46
N TYR A 120 6.67 4.08 -19.78
CA TYR A 120 7.43 3.53 -20.91
C TYR A 120 6.55 2.98 -22.04
N GLY A 121 5.23 3.18 -21.99
CA GLY A 121 4.31 2.72 -23.04
C GLY A 121 3.03 2.10 -22.50
N ARG A 122 2.24 1.52 -23.40
CA ARG A 122 1.03 0.76 -23.04
C ARG A 122 1.38 -0.70 -22.75
N SER A 123 0.69 -1.30 -21.80
CA SER A 123 0.85 -2.70 -21.45
C SER A 123 -0.50 -3.36 -21.15
N ALA A 124 -0.59 -4.66 -21.42
CA ALA A 124 -1.68 -5.47 -20.92
C ALA A 124 -1.58 -5.56 -19.40
N ALA A 125 -2.74 -5.53 -18.74
CA ALA A 125 -2.85 -5.54 -17.30
C ALA A 125 -4.16 -6.20 -16.87
N GLU A 126 -4.21 -6.58 -15.62
CA GLU A 126 -5.44 -6.93 -14.93
C GLU A 126 -5.77 -5.84 -13.91
N LYS A 127 -6.97 -5.31 -14.02
CA LYS A 127 -7.48 -4.26 -13.18
C LYS A 127 -8.29 -4.85 -12.02
N PHE A 128 -8.00 -4.33 -10.85
CA PHE A 128 -8.74 -4.54 -9.62
C PHE A 128 -9.30 -3.20 -9.16
N ARG A 129 -10.56 -3.20 -8.74
CA ARG A 129 -11.19 -2.05 -8.10
C ARG A 129 -11.66 -2.46 -6.72
N PHE A 130 -11.21 -1.72 -5.72
CA PHE A 130 -11.56 -1.97 -4.33
C PHE A 130 -11.53 -0.70 -3.52
N GLY A 131 -12.06 -0.76 -2.31
CA GLY A 131 -12.05 0.39 -1.43
C GLY A 131 -12.94 0.23 -0.23
N ASN A 132 -13.28 1.38 0.35
CA ASN A 132 -14.19 1.54 1.47
C ASN A 132 -14.95 2.86 1.33
N GLN A 133 -15.65 3.28 2.37
CA GLN A 133 -16.43 4.52 2.37
C GLN A 133 -15.58 5.79 2.17
N ARG A 134 -14.28 5.75 2.48
CA ARG A 134 -13.36 6.88 2.32
C ARG A 134 -12.53 6.80 1.04
N TYR A 135 -12.04 5.62 0.69
CA TYR A 135 -11.10 5.43 -0.41
C TYR A 135 -11.70 4.59 -1.54
N GLU A 136 -11.46 5.01 -2.78
CA GLU A 136 -11.64 4.18 -3.98
C GLU A 136 -10.28 3.96 -4.64
N ILE A 137 -9.94 2.70 -4.91
CA ILE A 137 -8.62 2.30 -5.37
C ILE A 137 -8.79 1.49 -6.65
N ASP A 138 -8.14 1.95 -7.72
CA ASP A 138 -7.91 1.15 -8.93
C ASP A 138 -6.45 0.70 -8.95
N LEU A 139 -6.23 -0.60 -9.12
CA LEU A 139 -4.91 -1.22 -9.20
C LEU A 139 -4.79 -1.99 -10.51
N TRP A 140 -3.73 -1.71 -11.28
CA TRP A 140 -3.38 -2.46 -12.47
C TRP A 140 -2.13 -3.29 -12.19
N LEU A 141 -2.30 -4.61 -12.18
CA LEU A 141 -1.21 -5.56 -12.09
C LEU A 141 -0.80 -6.00 -13.50
N LEU A 142 0.49 -6.27 -13.70
CA LEU A 142 1.06 -6.66 -14.99
C LEU A 142 1.35 -8.17 -15.00
N PRO A 143 0.46 -9.03 -15.56
CA PRO A 143 0.66 -10.49 -15.53
C PRO A 143 2.00 -10.94 -16.13
N GLN A 144 2.45 -10.28 -17.21
CA GLN A 144 3.72 -10.49 -17.89
C GLN A 144 4.97 -10.17 -17.06
N VAL A 145 4.79 -9.60 -15.88
CA VAL A 145 5.87 -9.25 -14.95
C VAL A 145 5.53 -9.76 -13.55
N GLU A 146 5.10 -11.02 -13.43
CA GLU A 146 4.77 -11.64 -12.14
C GLU A 146 3.71 -10.86 -11.34
N TYR A 147 2.72 -10.30 -12.05
CA TYR A 147 1.68 -9.43 -11.50
C TYR A 147 2.23 -8.19 -10.79
N PHE A 148 3.40 -7.68 -11.19
CA PHE A 148 3.97 -6.50 -10.58
C PHE A 148 3.03 -5.29 -10.71
N PRO A 149 2.89 -4.43 -9.67
CA PRO A 149 2.03 -3.26 -9.73
C PRO A 149 2.50 -2.26 -10.80
N GLY A 150 1.74 -2.11 -11.88
CA GLY A 150 2.03 -1.18 -12.96
C GLY A 150 1.49 0.22 -12.67
N LYS A 151 0.28 0.31 -12.13
CA LYS A 151 -0.37 1.60 -11.83
C LYS A 151 -1.28 1.46 -10.63
N VAL A 152 -1.30 2.48 -9.78
CA VAL A 152 -2.22 2.60 -8.65
C VAL A 152 -2.86 3.97 -8.70
N ARG A 153 -4.20 4.03 -8.65
CA ARG A 153 -4.95 5.26 -8.48
C ARG A 153 -5.72 5.16 -7.18
N ILE A 154 -5.54 6.13 -6.30
CA ILE A 154 -6.23 6.21 -5.00
C ILE A 154 -7.00 7.52 -4.99
N TYR A 155 -8.31 7.43 -4.85
CA TYR A 155 -9.19 8.58 -4.66
C TYR A 155 -9.65 8.65 -3.21
N ASP A 156 -9.27 9.71 -2.50
CA ASP A 156 -9.79 10.03 -1.16
C ASP A 156 -11.07 10.87 -1.33
N ARG A 157 -12.22 10.30 -0.96
CA ARG A 157 -13.53 10.95 -1.06
C ARG A 157 -13.70 12.11 -0.08
N GLU A 158 -13.03 12.04 1.07
CA GLU A 158 -13.09 13.06 2.13
C GLU A 158 -12.33 14.32 1.70
N GLU A 159 -11.09 14.13 1.24
CA GLU A 159 -10.21 15.22 0.80
C GLU A 159 -10.46 15.66 -0.66
N LYS A 160 -11.25 14.88 -1.41
CA LYS A 160 -11.49 15.02 -2.86
C LYS A 160 -10.20 15.06 -3.68
N GLN A 161 -9.20 14.28 -3.28
CA GLN A 161 -7.89 14.22 -3.93
C GLN A 161 -7.63 12.86 -4.56
N THR A 162 -6.90 12.87 -5.68
CA THR A 162 -6.43 11.64 -6.33
C THR A 162 -4.91 11.57 -6.24
N LEU A 163 -4.40 10.49 -5.66
CA LEU A 163 -3.00 10.08 -5.79
C LEU A 163 -2.87 9.10 -6.94
N LEU A 164 -1.87 9.32 -7.80
CA LEU A 164 -1.57 8.42 -8.91
C LEU A 164 -0.11 8.01 -8.87
N LEU A 165 0.12 6.70 -8.82
CA LEU A 165 1.44 6.08 -8.93
C LEU A 165 1.49 5.29 -10.23
N THR A 166 2.52 5.53 -11.05
CA THR A 166 2.67 4.87 -12.35
C THR A 166 4.11 4.41 -12.51
N LEU A 167 4.27 3.14 -12.86
CA LEU A 167 5.56 2.53 -13.11
C LEU A 167 6.26 3.22 -14.29
N GLN A 168 7.47 3.72 -14.05
CA GLN A 168 8.23 4.49 -15.05
C GLN A 168 9.13 3.62 -15.92
N LYS A 169 9.56 2.47 -15.42
CA LYS A 169 10.42 1.49 -16.11
C LYS A 169 10.03 0.09 -15.65
N LEU A 170 10.23 -0.90 -16.49
CA LEU A 170 10.07 -2.31 -16.10
C LEU A 170 10.97 -2.62 -14.89
N PRO A 171 10.45 -3.36 -13.88
CA PRO A 171 11.27 -3.83 -12.78
C PRO A 171 12.33 -4.82 -13.32
N LYS A 172 13.52 -4.77 -12.72
CA LYS A 172 14.56 -5.78 -12.94
C LYS A 172 14.55 -6.68 -11.72
N PHE A 173 14.27 -7.96 -11.92
CA PHE A 173 14.46 -8.98 -10.91
C PHE A 173 15.83 -9.60 -11.17
N ASN A 174 16.71 -9.50 -10.19
CA ASN A 174 18.03 -10.14 -10.21
C ASN A 174 17.94 -11.50 -9.52
#